data_AF-A0A0F9R211-F1
#
_entry.id   AF-A0A0F9R211-F1
#
_cell.length_a   1.000
_cell.length_b   1.000
_cell.length_c   1.000
_cell.angle_alpha   90.00
_cell.angle_beta   90.00
_cell.angle_gamma   90.00
#
_symmetry.space_group_name_H-M   'P 1'
#
loop_
_entity.id
_entity.type
_entity.pdbx_description
1 polymer ?
#
loop_
_entity_poly.entity_id
_entity_poly.type
_entity_poly.pdbx_seq_one_letter_code
_entity_poly.pdbx_strand_id
1 'polypeptide(L)' 'MAIIFPRVLPPTPGNGIIRAELVGQSVVGSTLSPFTLQEQVQVGQGQRWQMGLSIPPMQRDEAEAWVTFLLSLNG' A
#
# COMPACT_ATOMS: atom_id res chain seq x y z
N MET A 1 20.60 -5.81 2.00
CA MET A 1 20.93 -4.44 1.54
C MET A 1 19.93 -3.48 2.18
N ALA A 2 20.38 -2.34 2.69
CA ALA A 2 19.49 -1.33 3.28
C ALA A 2 18.86 -0.47 2.18
N ILE A 3 17.56 -0.23 2.24
CA ILE A 3 16.89 0.76 1.39
C ILE A 3 17.23 2.15 1.94
N ILE A 4 17.77 3.03 1.09
CA ILE A 4 18.15 4.40 1.45
C ILE A 4 17.04 5.35 1.02
N PHE A 5 16.67 6.27 1.92
CA PHE A 5 15.64 7.29 1.70
C PHE A 5 16.25 8.71 1.84
N PRO A 6 15.70 9.72 1.15
CA PRO A 6 14.51 9.71 0.29
C PRO A 6 14.79 9.18 -1.14
N ARG A 7 13.76 8.61 -1.77
CA ARG A 7 13.82 8.09 -3.14
C ARG A 7 13.00 8.96 -4.09
N VAL A 8 13.53 9.17 -5.29
CA VAL A 8 12.87 9.94 -6.34
C VAL A 8 11.89 9.03 -7.08
N LEU A 9 10.65 9.50 -7.24
CA LEU A 9 9.65 8.81 -8.05
C LEU A 9 10.05 8.88 -9.53
N PRO A 10 9.90 7.78 -10.30
CA PRO A 10 10.11 7.83 -11.74
C PRO A 10 9.11 8.77 -12.42
N PRO A 11 9.46 9.35 -13.58
CA PRO A 11 8.57 10.23 -14.31
C PRO A 11 7.30 9.48 -14.74
N THR A 12 6.15 10.15 -14.62
CA THR A 12 4.88 9.65 -15.16
C THR A 12 4.67 10.28 -16.53
N PRO A 13 4.41 9.49 -17.58
CA PRO A 13 4.18 10.03 -18.91
C PRO A 13 2.81 10.71 -19.03
N GLY A 14 2.82 11.87 -19.70
CA GLY A 14 1.68 12.78 -19.82
C GLY A 14 1.42 13.60 -18.55
N ASN A 15 0.45 14.52 -18.60
CA ASN A 15 -0.08 15.23 -17.42
C ASN A 15 -0.87 14.28 -16.49
N GLY A 16 -0.54 12.99 -16.50
CA GLY A 16 -1.23 11.94 -15.77
C GLY A 16 -1.02 12.11 -14.27
N ILE A 17 -2.12 12.31 -13.56
CA ILE A 17 -2.11 12.39 -12.10
C ILE A 17 -2.05 10.95 -11.57
N ILE A 18 -0.98 10.60 -10.86
CA ILE A 18 -0.97 9.39 -10.03
C ILE A 18 -1.93 9.62 -8.87
N ARG A 19 -2.90 8.72 -8.71
CA ARG A 19 -3.73 8.71 -7.51
C ARG A 19 -3.09 7.78 -6.49
N ALA A 20 -2.73 8.35 -5.35
CA ALA A 20 -2.25 7.60 -4.20
C ALA A 20 -3.30 7.64 -3.10
N GLU A 21 -3.70 6.47 -2.63
CA GLU A 21 -4.62 6.31 -1.52
C GLU A 21 -3.86 5.65 -0.37
N LEU A 22 -3.77 6.32 0.77
CA LEU A 22 -3.10 5.82 1.96
C LEU A 22 -4.16 5.46 3.01
N VAL A 23 -4.19 4.20 3.42
CA VAL A 23 -5.16 3.67 4.39
C VAL A 23 -4.40 3.09 5.57
N GLY A 24 -4.70 3.59 6.77
CA GLY A 24 -4.25 2.98 8.02
C GLY A 24 -5.13 1.78 8.35
N GLN A 25 -4.52 0.61 8.56
CA GLN A 25 -5.21 -0.61 8.97
C GLN A 25 -4.70 -1.05 10.33
N SER A 26 -5.62 -1.12 11.29
CA SER A 26 -5.38 -1.73 12.60
C SER A 26 -5.68 -3.22 12.56
N VAL A 27 -4.84 -4.03 13.20
CA VAL A 27 -5.14 -5.46 13.42
C VAL A 27 -6.22 -5.53 14.50
N VAL A 28 -7.47 -5.74 14.11
CA VAL A 28 -8.59 -5.91 15.03
C VAL A 28 -9.04 -7.36 14.98
N GLY A 29 -9.05 -8.03 16.13
CA GLY A 29 -9.67 -9.34 16.28
C GLY A 29 -11.09 -9.16 16.82
N SER A 30 -12.09 -9.77 16.17
CA SER A 30 -13.44 -9.90 16.73
C SER A 30 -13.73 -11.36 17.05
N THR A 31 -14.26 -11.60 18.24
CA THR A 31 -14.78 -12.93 18.64
C THR A 31 -16.26 -12.77 18.95
N LEU A 32 -17.10 -13.50 18.22
CA LEU A 32 -18.54 -13.53 18.43
C LEU A 32 -18.92 -14.80 19.19
N SER A 33 -19.60 -14.65 20.33
CA SER A 33 -20.15 -15.79 21.06
C SER A 33 -21.29 -16.43 20.25
N PRO A 34 -21.20 -17.74 19.90
CA PRO A 34 -22.26 -18.40 19.15
C PRO A 34 -23.53 -18.68 19.97
N PHE A 35 -23.49 -18.48 21.30
CA PHE A 35 -24.61 -18.75 22.20
C PHE A 35 -25.31 -17.48 22.69
N THR A 36 -24.57 -16.38 22.85
CA THR A 36 -25.10 -15.11 23.37
C THR A 36 -25.08 -13.98 22.35
N LEU A 37 -24.46 -14.20 21.18
CA LEU A 37 -24.25 -13.20 20.14
C LEU A 37 -23.53 -11.93 20.63
N GLN A 38 -22.87 -12.01 21.79
CA GLN A 38 -22.05 -10.93 22.30
C GLN A 38 -20.75 -10.90 21.52
N GLU A 39 -20.43 -9.72 20.98
CA GLU A 39 -19.20 -9.46 20.25
C GLU A 39 -18.15 -8.89 21.22
N GLN A 40 -16.96 -9.50 21.19
CA GLN A 40 -15.78 -8.94 21.84
C GLN A 40 -14.80 -8.49 20.76
N VAL A 41 -14.59 -7.16 20.70
CA VAL A 41 -13.62 -6.54 19.80
C VAL A 41 -12.33 -6.29 20.57
N GLN A 42 -11.24 -6.90 20.14
CA GLN A 42 -9.91 -6.69 20.71
C GLN A 42 -9.04 -5.97 19.69
N VAL A 43 -8.70 -4.71 20.00
CA VAL A 43 -7.77 -3.92 19.18
C VAL A 43 -6.36 -4.42 19.45
N GLY A 44 -5.78 -5.10 18.47
CA GLY A 44 -4.38 -5.50 18.51
C GLY A 44 -3.46 -4.30 18.39
N GLN A 45 -2.24 -4.42 18.93
CA GLN A 45 -1.24 -3.34 18.85
C GLN A 45 -0.64 -3.17 17.45
N GLY A 46 -0.88 -4.14 16.55
CA GLY A 46 -0.41 -4.09 15.16
C GLY A 46 -1.13 -3.00 14.37
N GLN A 47 -0.36 -2.07 13.81
CA GLN A 47 -0.82 -1.05 12.89
C GLN A 47 0.00 -1.16 11.61
N ARG A 48 -0.65 -1.18 10.46
CA ARG A 48 0.03 -1.15 9.15
C ARG A 48 -0.57 -0.05 8.28
N TRP A 49 0.27 0.52 7.44
CA TRP A 49 -0.18 1.42 6.39
C TRP A 49 -0.23 0.64 5.09
N GLN A 50 -1.34 0.75 4.38
CA GLN A 50 -1.49 0.24 3.03
C GLN A 50 -1.58 1.43 2.09
N MET A 51 -0.81 1.40 1.00
CA MET A 51 -0.87 2.41 -0.04
C MET A 51 -1.33 1.75 -1.33
N GLY A 52 -2.41 2.27 -1.93
CA GLY A 52 -2.85 1.94 -3.28
C GLY A 52 -2.38 3.02 -4.26
N LEU A 53 -1.79 2.62 -5.37
CA LEU A 53 -1.37 3.52 -6.45
C LEU A 53 -2.14 3.19 -7.73
N SER A 54 -2.84 4.16 -8.29
CA SER A 54 -3.44 4.08 -9.62
C SER A 54 -2.58 4.89 -10.59
N ILE A 55 -1.91 4.18 -11.49
CA ILE A 55 -0.96 4.73 -12.45
C ILE A 55 -1.63 4.70 -13.84
N PRO A 56 -1.61 5.81 -14.60
CA PRO A 56 -2.20 5.86 -15.94
C PRO A 56 -1.50 4.90 -16.91
N PRO A 57 -2.18 4.49 -17.99
CA PRO A 57 -1.57 3.65 -19.02
C PRO A 57 -0.38 4.36 -19.67
N MET A 58 0.73 3.64 -19.84
CA MET A 58 1.99 4.14 -20.39
C MET A 58 2.63 3.15 -21.35
N GLN A 59 3.63 3.62 -22.11
CA GLN A 59 4.43 2.73 -22.95
C GLN A 59 5.32 1.82 -22.08
N ARG A 60 5.67 0.65 -22.60
CA ARG A 60 6.43 -0.37 -21.85
C ARG A 60 7.75 0.18 -21.32
N ASP A 61 8.48 0.92 -22.15
CA ASP A 61 9.81 1.47 -21.79
C ASP A 61 9.72 2.41 -20.57
N GLU A 62 8.61 3.13 -20.43
CA GLU A 62 8.34 4.01 -19.29
C GLU A 62 7.87 3.22 -18.06
N ALA A 63 7.11 2.14 -18.29
CA ALA A 63 6.64 1.24 -17.24
C ALA A 63 7.80 0.50 -16.55
N GLU A 64 8.87 0.19 -17.28
CA GLU A 64 10.04 -0.49 -16.70
C GLU A 64 10.71 0.31 -15.59
N ALA A 65 10.71 1.65 -15.69
CA ALA A 65 11.21 2.51 -14.62
C ALA A 65 10.36 2.39 -13.34
N TRP A 66 9.02 2.33 -13.48
CA TRP A 66 8.09 2.10 -12.38
C TRP A 66 8.25 0.71 -11.77
N VAL A 67 8.36 -0.33 -12.60
CA VAL A 67 8.57 -1.71 -12.15
C VAL A 67 9.87 -1.82 -11.35
N THR A 68 10.96 -1.25 -11.86
CA THR A 68 12.27 -1.24 -11.18
C THR A 68 12.20 -0.48 -9.85
N PHE A 69 11.51 0.65 -9.81
CA PHE A 69 11.30 1.42 -8.59
C PHE A 69 10.53 0.59 -7.54
N LEU A 70 9.43 -0.06 -7.91
CA LEU A 70 8.60 -0.87 -7.02
C LEU A 70 9.33 -2.12 -6.53
N LEU A 71 10.03 -2.84 -7.41
CA LEU A 71 10.83 -4.01 -7.02
C LEU A 71 11.93 -3.65 -6.01
N SER A 72 12.53 -2.49 -6.19
CA SER A 72 13.60 -2.03 -5.30
C SER A 72 13.13 -1.49 -3.95
N LEU A 73 11.80 -1.43 -3.71
CA LEU A 73 11.22 -1.26 -2.38
C LEU A 73 11.15 -2.58 -1.58
N ASN A 74 11.80 -3.65 -2.05
CA ASN A 74 11.70 -5.01 -1.51
C ASN A 74 10.24 -5.50 -1.53
N GLY A 75 9.61 -5.45 -2.71
CA GLY A 75 8.28 -6.03 -2.93
C GLY A 75 8.19 -7.50 -2.55
#